data_AF-A0A9D8F6Y4-F1
#
_entry.id   AF-A0A9D8F6Y4-F1
#
_cell.length_a   1.000
_cell.length_b   1.000
_cell.length_c   1.000
_cell.angle_alpha   90.00
_cell.angle_beta   90.00
_cell.angle_gamma   90.00
#
_symmetry.space_group_name_H-M   'P 1'
#
loop_
_entity.id
_entity.type
_entity.pdbx_description
1 polymer ?
#
loop_
_entity_poly.entity_id
_entity_poly.type
_entity_poly.pdbx_seq_one_letter_code
_entity_poly.pdbx_strand_id
1 'polypeptide(L)' 'MTHHNFAITGVAGYIAPRHLKAIQETGNQLIAATDPHDAVGVLDRYTFDCRFFTEFERFDRHLEKLRRGPEESRVHY' A
#
# COMPACT_ATOMS: atom_id res chain seq x y z
N MET A 1 -0.06 -20.62 2.37
CA MET A 1 0.34 -19.40 1.65
C MET A 1 0.73 -18.38 2.71
N THR A 2 1.91 -17.76 2.58
CA THR A 2 2.33 -16.70 3.50
C THR A 2 1.60 -15.42 3.11
N HIS A 3 1.01 -14.76 4.10
CA HIS A 3 0.25 -13.52 3.91
C HIS A 3 1.17 -12.33 4.20
N HIS A 4 1.42 -11.49 3.20
CA HIS A 4 2.31 -10.35 3.35
C HIS A 4 1.58 -9.01 3.21
N ASN A 5 2.00 -8.04 4.02
CA ASN A 5 1.56 -6.66 3.92
C ASN A 5 2.54 -5.87 3.05
N PHE A 6 2.01 -5.21 2.04
CA PHE A 6 2.75 -4.36 1.10
C PHE A 6 2.41 -2.88 1.32
N ALA A 7 3.37 -2.04 0.96
CA ALA A 7 3.16 -0.63 0.74
C ALA A 7 3.61 -0.25 -0.68
N ILE A 8 2.95 0.73 -1.31
CA ILE A 8 3.25 1.14 -2.69
C ILE A 8 3.49 2.64 -2.79
N THR A 9 4.45 3.02 -3.61
CA THR A 9 4.71 4.40 -4.03
C THR A 9 4.33 4.55 -5.51
N GLY A 10 3.80 5.71 -5.91
CA GLY A 10 3.38 5.95 -7.29
C GLY A 10 2.07 5.27 -7.67
N VAL A 11 1.09 5.22 -6.75
CA VAL A 11 -0.15 4.47 -6.95
C VAL A 11 -1.09 5.08 -8.01
N ALA A 12 -0.92 6.35 -8.36
CA ALA A 12 -1.62 6.97 -9.49
C ALA A 12 -0.93 6.68 -10.84
N GLY A 13 0.23 6.01 -10.82
CA GLY A 13 1.02 5.71 -12.00
C GLY A 13 0.40 4.67 -12.94
N TYR A 14 0.78 4.73 -14.21
CA TYR A 14 0.30 3.83 -15.26
C TYR A 14 0.50 2.34 -14.94
N ILE A 15 1.60 1.98 -14.28
CA ILE A 15 1.92 0.59 -13.94
C ILE A 15 1.25 0.10 -12.65
N ALA A 16 0.77 1.01 -11.78
CA ALA A 16 0.22 0.68 -10.47
C ALA A 16 -0.89 -0.40 -10.51
N PRO A 17 -1.87 -0.39 -11.44
CA PRO A 17 -2.89 -1.44 -11.51
C PRO A 17 -2.33 -2.86 -11.62
N ARG A 18 -1.17 -3.04 -12.28
CA ARG A 18 -0.53 -4.36 -12.40
C ARG A 18 0.03 -4.84 -11.07
N HIS A 19 0.62 -3.95 -10.28
CA HIS A 19 1.10 -4.26 -8.94
C HIS A 19 -0.05 -4.54 -7.97
N LEU A 20 -1.08 -3.70 -7.98
CA LEU A 20 -2.30 -3.88 -7.18
C LEU A 20 -2.97 -5.23 -7.48
N LYS A 21 -3.08 -5.59 -8.76
CA LYS A 21 -3.60 -6.90 -9.18
C LYS A 21 -2.74 -8.05 -8.68
N ALA A 22 -1.41 -7.97 -8.80
CA ALA A 22 -0.51 -9.01 -8.31
C ALA A 22 -0.62 -9.21 -6.79
N ILE A 23 -0.72 -8.12 -6.02
CA ILE A 23 -0.93 -8.18 -4.56
C ILE A 23 -2.24 -8.92 -4.25
N GLN A 24 -3.35 -8.57 -4.92
CA GLN A 24 -4.64 -9.22 -4.70
C GLN A 24 -4.65 -10.69 -5.12
N GLU A 25 -4.16 -11.03 -6.31
CA GLU A 25 -4.16 -12.40 -6.85
C GLU A 25 -3.28 -13.36 -6.04
N THR A 26 -2.24 -12.84 -5.39
CA THR A 26 -1.39 -13.62 -4.49
C THR A 26 -1.94 -13.71 -3.06
N GLY A 27 -3.12 -13.14 -2.82
CA GLY A 27 -3.79 -13.15 -1.52
C GLY A 27 -3.16 -12.22 -0.48
N ASN A 28 -2.26 -11.32 -0.89
CA ASN A 28 -1.58 -10.39 0.00
C ASN A 28 -2.42 -9.12 0.26
N GLN A 29 -1.97 -8.28 1.19
CA GLN A 29 -2.64 -7.02 1.52
C GLN A 29 -1.79 -5.81 1.13
N LEU A 30 -2.45 -4.78 0.61
CA LEU A 30 -1.89 -3.43 0.54
C LEU A 30 -2.39 -2.65 1.75
N ILE A 31 -1.47 -2.16 2.60
CA ILE A 31 -1.82 -1.45 3.85
C ILE A 31 -1.55 0.06 3.78
N ALA A 32 -0.67 0.49 2.86
CA ALA A 32 -0.35 1.89 2.65
C ALA A 32 0.00 2.19 1.20
N ALA A 33 -0.44 3.34 0.70
CA ALA A 33 -0.12 3.82 -0.64
C ALA A 33 0.25 5.30 -0.61
N THR A 34 1.13 5.73 -1.50
CA THR A 34 1.45 7.16 -1.64
C THR A 34 1.67 7.56 -3.10
N ASP A 35 1.22 8.76 -3.44
CA ASP A 35 1.45 9.41 -4.71
C ASP A 35 1.22 10.93 -4.54
N PRO A 36 2.06 11.81 -5.10
CA PRO A 36 1.81 13.26 -5.06
C PRO A 36 0.47 13.67 -5.68
N HIS A 37 -0.05 12.87 -6.61
CA HIS A 37 -1.36 13.06 -7.23
C HIS A 37 -2.44 12.22 -6.53
N ASP A 38 -3.59 12.84 -6.27
CA ASP A 38 -4.74 12.21 -5.61
C ASP A 38 -5.69 11.50 -6.58
N ALA A 39 -5.33 11.40 -7.86
CA ALA A 39 -6.07 10.66 -8.89
C ALA A 39 -5.93 9.13 -8.71
N VAL A 40 -6.27 8.62 -7.53
CA VAL A 40 -6.03 7.25 -7.07
C VAL A 40 -7.28 6.38 -7.04
N GLY A 41 -8.32 6.72 -7.80
CA GLY A 41 -9.56 5.91 -7.93
C GLY A 41 -9.33 4.50 -8.49
N VAL A 42 -8.10 4.17 -8.89
CA VAL A 42 -7.67 2.79 -9.14
C VAL A 42 -7.76 1.92 -7.88
N LEU A 43 -7.51 2.48 -6.69
CA LEU A 43 -7.56 1.77 -5.41
C LEU A 43 -8.97 1.24 -5.12
N ASP A 44 -10.01 1.99 -5.50
CA ASP A 44 -11.42 1.62 -5.28
C ASP A 44 -11.85 0.35 -6.03
N ARG A 45 -11.03 -0.12 -6.99
CA ARG A 45 -11.26 -1.38 -7.72
C ARG A 45 -10.87 -2.62 -6.92
N TYR A 46 -10.19 -2.44 -5.79
CA TYR A 46 -9.65 -3.50 -4.96
C TYR A 46 -10.24 -3.44 -3.54
N THR A 47 -10.23 -4.56 -2.84
CA THR A 47 -10.75 -4.67 -1.46
C THR A 47 -9.70 -4.32 -0.40
N PHE A 48 -8.73 -3.48 -0.74
CA PHE A 48 -7.65 -3.12 0.17
C PHE A 48 -8.14 -2.11 1.21
N ASP A 49 -7.91 -2.41 2.50
CA ASP A 49 -8.01 -1.41 3.57
C ASP A 49 -6.66 -0.70 3.71
N CYS A 50 -6.34 0.16 2.75
CA CYS A 50 -5.06 0.85 2.70
C CYS A 50 -5.19 2.33 3.02
N ARG A 51 -4.22 2.89 3.74
CA ARG A 51 -4.14 4.35 3.93
C ARG A 51 -3.42 5.00 2.75
N PHE A 52 -4.02 6.03 2.19
CA PHE A 52 -3.40 6.85 1.15
C PHE A 52 -2.79 8.13 1.72
N PHE A 53 -1.64 8.54 1.17
CA PHE A 53 -0.92 9.76 1.54
C PHE A 53 -0.44 10.50 0.29
N THR A 54 -0.72 11.80 0.20
CA THR A 54 -0.15 12.65 -0.85
C THR A 54 1.28 13.09 -0.53
N GLU A 55 1.61 13.25 0.75
CA GLU A 55 2.95 13.63 1.20
C GLU A 55 3.78 12.41 1.62
N PHE A 56 4.96 12.25 1.01
CA PHE A 56 5.86 11.12 1.28
C PHE A 56 6.27 11.05 2.74
N GLU A 57 6.50 12.17 3.41
CA GLU A 57 6.90 12.23 4.81
C GLU A 57 5.81 11.68 5.74
N ARG A 58 4.53 11.83 5.38
CA ARG A 58 3.43 11.23 6.16
C ARG A 58 3.34 9.73 5.94
N PHE A 59 3.57 9.28 4.70
CA PHE A 59 3.67 7.87 4.35
C PHE A 59 4.82 7.20 5.11
N ASP A 60 6.04 7.74 5.03
CA ASP A 60 7.22 7.21 5.70
C ASP A 60 7.03 7.13 7.22
N ARG A 61 6.52 8.22 7.83
CA ARG A 61 6.16 8.23 9.26
C ARG A 61 5.11 7.19 9.62
N HIS A 62 4.16 6.91 8.73
CA HIS A 62 3.16 5.87 8.96
C HIS A 62 3.81 4.47 8.96
N LEU A 63 4.67 4.19 7.99
CA LEU A 63 5.41 2.93 7.92
C LEU A 63 6.31 2.72 9.14
N GLU A 64 6.99 3.76 9.61
CA GLU A 64 7.84 3.68 10.81
C GLU A 64 7.01 3.35 12.07
N LYS A 65 5.80 3.88 12.18
CA LYS A 65 4.87 3.52 13.28
C LYS A 65 4.46 2.05 13.21
N LEU A 66 4.12 1.55 12.02
CA LEU A 66 3.77 0.14 11.83
C LEU A 66 4.95 -0.78 12.15
N ARG A 67 6.17 -0.41 11.73
CA ARG A 67 7.40 -1.16 12.01
C ARG A 67 7.66 -1.31 13.52
N ARG A 68 7.41 -0.27 14.31
CA ARG A 68 7.55 -0.29 15.78
C ARG A 68 6.40 -1.00 16.49
N GLY A 69 5.31 -1.27 15.79
CA GLY A 69 4.12 -1.94 16.31
C GLY A 69 4.22 -3.47 16.32
N PRO A 70 3.06 -4.13 16.48
CA PRO A 70 2.91 -5.58 16.40
C PRO A 70 3.44 -6.13 15.07
N GLU A 71 3.94 -7.36 15.07
CA GLU A 71 4.57 -7.98 13.90
C GLU A 71 3.59 -8.11 12.73
N GLU A 72 2.33 -8.44 13.02
CA GLU A 72 1.24 -8.58 12.05
C GLU A 72 0.91 -7.30 11.28
N SER A 73 1.30 -6.13 11.80
CA SER A 73 1.03 -4.82 11.20
C SER A 73 2.17 -4.33 10.32
N ARG A 74 3.32 -5.01 10.32
CA ARG A 74 4.53 -4.54 9.63
C ARG A 74 4.41 -4.73 8.13
N VAL A 75 5.01 -3.83 7.36
CA VAL A 75 5.26 -4.04 5.95
C VAL A 75 6.35 -5.10 5.81
N HIS A 76 6.12 -6.07 4.94
CA HIS A 76 7.12 -7.06 4.57
C HIS A 76 7.81 -6.62 3.28
N TYR A 77 9.13 -6.58 3.33
CA TYR A 77 10.02 -6.24 2.22
C TYR A 77 11.07 -7.34 2.03
#